data_AF-A0A974PV70-F1
#
_entry.id   AF-A0A974PV70-F1
#
_cell.length_a   1.000
_cell.length_b   1.000
_cell.length_c   1.000
_cell.angle_alpha   90.00
_cell.angle_beta   90.00
_cell.angle_gamma   90.00
#
_symmetry.space_group_name_H-M   'P 1'
#
loop_
_entity.id
_entity.type
_entity.pdbx_description
1 polymer ?
#
loop_
_entity_poly.entity_id
_entity_poly.type
_entity_poly.pdbx_seq_one_letter_code
_entity_poly.pdbx_strand_id
1 'polypeptide(L)'
;MRTLVWVVRGFIFLFLFAFAIKNTDPVTLRFFLDTAWQAPLVIVVLAFFAAGAFFGAVSLLGTIFSLRRELAGVRRELSAVRSEARVVAPPQV
;
A
#
# COMPACT_ATOMS: atom_id res chain seq x y z
N MET A 1 -0.65 8.70 -21.97
CA MET A 1 -0.59 8.10 -20.61
C MET A 1 0.72 8.45 -19.89
N ARG A 2 1.90 8.10 -20.43
CA ARG A 2 3.19 8.33 -19.76
C ARG A 2 3.48 9.80 -19.44
N THR A 3 3.22 10.71 -20.38
CA THR A 3 3.40 12.16 -20.18
C THR A 3 2.52 12.71 -19.05
N LEU A 4 1.26 12.28 -18.99
CA LEU A 4 0.32 12.70 -17.93
C LEU A 4 0.83 12.28 -16.55
N VAL A 5 1.32 11.03 -16.42
CA VAL A 5 1.91 10.55 -15.16
C VAL A 5 3.13 11.38 -14.75
N TRP A 6 3.99 11.76 -15.69
CA TRP A 6 5.15 12.62 -15.41
C TRP A 6 4.76 14.02 -14.98
N VAL A 7 3.76 14.63 -15.64
CA VAL A 7 3.23 15.96 -15.27
C VAL A 7 2.62 15.91 -13.87
N VAL A 8 1.77 14.92 -13.60
CA VAL A 8 1.17 14.74 -12.26
C VAL A 8 2.26 14.53 -11.20
N ARG A 9 3.27 13.71 -11.50
CA ARG A 9 4.39 13.49 -10.57
C ARG A 9 5.18 14.77 -10.30
N GLY A 10 5.44 15.57 -11.33
CA GLY A 10 6.09 16.87 -11.19
C GLY A 10 5.25 17.85 -10.37
N PHE A 11 3.93 17.89 -10.59
CA PHE A 11 3.01 18.74 -9.83
C PHE A 11 2.96 18.35 -8.36
N ILE A 12 2.82 17.06 -8.05
CA ILE A 12 2.86 16.53 -6.68
C ILE A 12 4.19 16.88 -6.01
N PHE A 13 5.31 16.70 -6.71
CA PHE A 13 6.63 17.03 -6.17
C PHE A 13 6.72 18.53 -5.83
N LEU A 14 6.35 19.40 -6.76
CA LEU A 14 6.40 20.84 -6.54
C LEU A 14 5.50 21.27 -5.37
N PHE A 15 4.30 20.67 -5.27
CA PHE A 15 3.40 20.91 -4.15
C PHE A 15 4.02 20.49 -2.81
N LEU A 16 4.54 19.27 -2.72
CA LEU A 16 5.19 18.77 -1.50
C LEU A 16 6.44 19.58 -1.14
N PHE A 17 7.21 20.01 -2.13
CA PHE A 17 8.39 20.84 -1.93
C PHE A 17 8.03 22.24 -1.42
N ALA A 18 7.06 22.91 -2.05
CA ALA A 18 6.56 24.19 -1.59
C ALA A 18 5.95 24.10 -0.19
N PHE A 19 5.19 23.03 0.08
CA PHE A 19 4.67 22.71 1.40
C PHE A 19 5.80 22.56 2.42
N ALA A 20 6.87 21.84 2.09
CA ALA A 20 8.02 21.67 2.99
C ALA A 20 8.69 23.00 3.34
N ILE A 21 8.96 23.85 2.33
CA ILE A 21 9.55 25.17 2.55
C ILE A 21 8.66 26.02 3.48
N LYS A 22 7.35 26.02 3.26
CA LYS A 22 6.41 26.84 4.04
C LYS A 22 6.09 26.28 5.43
N ASN A 23 6.46 25.03 5.71
CA ASN A 23 6.16 24.34 6.97
C ASN A 23 7.45 23.83 7.66
N THR A 24 8.53 24.60 7.55
CA THR A 24 9.79 24.34 8.28
C THR A 24 9.75 24.90 9.71
N ASP A 25 8.68 25.61 10.08
CA ASP A 25 8.52 26.17 11.42
C ASP A 25 8.58 25.08 12.50
N PRO A 26 9.31 25.30 13.60
CA PRO A 26 9.44 24.33 14.67
C PRO A 26 8.12 24.20 15.44
N VAL A 27 7.62 22.98 15.58
CA VAL A 27 6.47 22.63 16.42
C VAL A 27 6.95 21.86 17.65
N THR A 28 6.32 22.11 18.80
CA THR A 28 6.61 21.39 20.04
C THR A 28 5.66 20.20 20.21
N LEU A 29 6.21 19.00 20.16
CA LEU A 29 5.52 17.75 20.48
C LEU A 29 5.62 17.51 21.98
N ARG A 30 4.47 17.46 22.68
CA ARG A 30 4.40 17.17 24.11
C ARG A 30 4.05 15.71 24.31
N PHE A 31 4.91 14.97 24.99
CA PHE A 31 4.72 13.55 25.30
C PHE A 31 4.33 13.35 26.77
N PHE A 32 3.93 12.11 27.11
CA PHE A 32 3.32 11.73 28.39
C PHE A 32 4.22 11.83 29.65
N LEU A 33 5.47 12.30 29.53
CA LEU A 33 6.48 12.40 30.61
C LEU A 33 7.02 13.83 30.75
N ASP A 34 6.18 14.84 30.52
CA ASP A 34 6.57 16.27 30.38
C ASP A 34 7.69 16.53 29.36
N THR A 35 7.97 15.53 28.51
CA THR A 35 9.01 15.59 27.50
C THR A 35 8.47 16.37 26.31
N ALA A 36 9.11 17.48 26.01
CA ALA A 36 8.79 18.33 24.88
C ALA A 36 9.90 18.22 23.83
N TRP A 37 9.55 17.76 22.62
CA TRP A 37 10.50 17.72 21.52
C TRP A 37 10.12 18.73 20.44
N GLN A 38 11.07 19.57 20.05
CA GLN A 38 10.89 20.52 18.95
C GLN A 38 11.41 19.91 17.65
N ALA A 39 10.55 19.86 16.65
CA ALA A 39 10.90 19.43 15.31
C ALA A 39 10.14 20.28 14.27
N PRO A 40 10.68 20.51 13.07
CA PRO A 40 9.94 21.14 11.98
C PRO A 40 8.63 20.39 11.68
N LEU A 41 7.53 21.13 11.50
CA LEU A 41 6.21 20.55 11.22
C LEU A 41 6.23 19.55 10.05
N VAL A 42 6.94 19.89 8.98
CA VAL A 42 7.09 19.00 7.81
C VAL A 42 7.69 17.64 8.18
N ILE A 43 8.67 17.58 9.08
CA ILE A 43 9.31 16.30 9.48
C ILE A 43 8.32 15.45 10.27
N VAL A 44 7.57 16.08 11.17
CA VAL A 44 6.54 15.38 11.96
C VAL A 44 5.50 14.75 11.03
N VAL A 45 4.95 15.53 10.10
CA VAL A 45 3.94 15.04 9.14
C VAL A 45 4.51 13.89 8.29
N LEU A 46 5.73 14.04 7.76
CA LEU A 46 6.38 13.00 6.97
C LEU A 46 6.58 11.70 7.78
N ALA A 47 7.00 11.80 9.05
CA ALA A 47 7.21 10.63 9.90
C ALA A 47 5.90 9.86 10.14
N PHE A 48 4.82 10.56 10.50
CA PHE A 48 3.50 9.93 10.69
C PHE A 48 2.94 9.35 9.39
N PHE A 49 3.11 10.04 8.27
CA PHE A 49 2.70 9.54 6.96
C PHE A 49 3.47 8.26 6.58
N ALA A 50 4.79 8.26 6.73
CA ALA A 50 5.62 7.09 6.45
C ALA A 50 5.27 5.90 7.35
N ALA A 51 5.05 6.14 8.64
CA ALA A 51 4.58 5.11 9.57
C ALA A 51 3.20 4.56 9.14
N GLY A 52 2.24 5.43 8.83
CA GLY A 52 0.92 5.01 8.35
C GLY A 52 0.98 4.20 7.05
N ALA A 53 1.79 4.64 6.08
CA ALA A 53 2.01 3.91 4.83
C ALA A 53 2.67 2.54 5.07
N PHE A 54 3.62 2.46 5.99
CA PHE A 54 4.25 1.21 6.39
C PHE A 54 3.22 0.24 6.99
N PHE A 55 2.42 0.68 7.97
CA PHE A 55 1.37 -0.15 8.55
C PHE A 55 0.30 -0.55 7.53
N GLY A 56 -0.08 0.37 6.62
CA GLY A 56 -1.00 0.06 5.52
C GLY A 56 -0.45 -1.00 4.57
N ALA A 57 0.84 -0.92 4.22
CA ALA A 57 1.50 -1.94 3.41
C ALA A 57 1.56 -3.30 4.12
N VAL A 58 1.94 -3.31 5.41
CA VAL A 58 1.96 -4.54 6.22
C VAL A 58 0.57 -5.18 6.32
N SER A 59 -0.48 -4.37 6.51
CA SER A 59 -1.87 -4.84 6.50
C SER A 59 -2.24 -5.50 5.17
N LEU A 60 -1.90 -4.84 4.05
CA LEU A 60 -2.17 -5.39 2.71
C LEU A 60 -1.41 -6.69 2.44
N LEU A 61 -0.16 -6.81 2.92
CA LEU A 61 0.60 -8.05 2.82
C LEU A 61 -0.12 -9.22 3.49
N GLY A 62 -0.69 -8.99 4.68
CA GLY A 62 -1.51 -9.99 5.38
C GLY A 62 -2.71 -10.44 4.54
N THR A 63 -3.45 -9.49 3.97
CA THR A 63 -4.61 -9.76 3.11
C THR A 63 -4.22 -10.51 1.82
N ILE A 64 -3.09 -10.14 1.20
CA ILE A 64 -2.62 -10.83 0.00
C ILE A 64 -2.26 -12.28 0.33
N PHE A 65 -1.70 -12.55 1.50
CA PHE A 65 -1.36 -13.92 1.91
C PHE A 65 -2.61 -14.79 2.12
N SER A 66 -3.65 -14.28 2.79
CA SER A 66 -4.92 -15.01 2.93
C SER A 66 -5.58 -15.25 1.58
N LEU A 67 -5.61 -14.21 0.73
CA LEU A 67 -6.21 -14.30 -0.60
C LEU A 67 -5.47 -15.34 -1.48
N ARG A 68 -4.14 -15.43 -1.39
CA ARG A 68 -3.36 -16.45 -2.10
C ARG A 68 -3.71 -17.87 -1.65
N ARG A 69 -3.99 -18.08 -0.36
CA ARG A 69 -4.40 -19.41 0.16
C ARG A 69 -5.78 -19.80 -0.35
N GLU A 70 -6.73 -18.88 -0.35
CA GLU A 70 -8.07 -19.11 -0.90
C GLU A 70 -8.01 -19.40 -2.40
N LEU A 71 -7.25 -18.60 -3.16
CA LEU A 71 -7.05 -18.84 -4.60
C LEU A 71 -6.43 -20.20 -4.90
N ALA A 72 -5.54 -20.71 -4.05
CA ALA A 72 -4.96 -22.05 -4.22
C ALA A 72 -6.00 -23.16 -3.99
N GLY A 73 -6.92 -22.97 -3.05
CA GLY A 73 -8.05 -23.87 -2.81
C GLY A 73 -9.01 -23.92 -4.00
N VAL A 74 -9.51 -22.74 -4.41
CA VAL A 74 -10.44 -22.61 -5.55
C VAL A 74 -9.83 -23.18 -6.85
N ARG A 75 -8.53 -22.98 -7.10
CA ARG A 75 -7.85 -23.55 -8.26
C ARG A 75 -7.81 -25.08 -8.25
N ARG A 76 -7.69 -25.72 -7.07
CA ARG A 76 -7.71 -27.19 -6.95
C ARG A 76 -9.09 -27.76 -7.24
N GLU A 77 -10.14 -27.15 -6.71
CA GLU A 77 -11.53 -27.55 -6.99
C GLU A 77 -11.86 -27.42 -8.49
N LEU A 78 -11.49 -26.29 -9.11
CA LEU A 78 -11.68 -26.10 -10.56
C LEU A 78 -10.94 -27.18 -11.39
N SER A 79 -9.74 -27.58 -10.94
CA SER A 79 -8.94 -28.61 -11.62
C SER A 79 -9.56 -30.01 -11.46
N ALA A 80 -10.14 -30.32 -10.29
CA ALA A 80 -10.84 -31.58 -10.04
C ALA A 80 -12.10 -31.69 -10.90
N VAL A 81 -12.96 -30.65 -10.89
CA VAL A 81 -14.18 -30.61 -11.71
C VAL A 81 -13.84 -30.69 -13.21
N ARG A 82 -12.80 -30.00 -13.67
CA ARG A 82 -12.35 -30.08 -15.07
C ARG A 82 -11.84 -31.48 -15.46
N SER A 83 -11.20 -32.18 -14.53
CA SER A 83 -10.70 -33.54 -14.77
C SER A 83 -11.85 -34.53 -14.85
N GLU A 84 -12.85 -34.42 -13.97
CA GLU A 84 -14.07 -35.22 -14.01
C GLU A 84 -14.87 -35.00 -15.29
N ALA A 85 -15.07 -33.74 -15.70
CA ALA A 85 -15.71 -33.41 -16.97
C ALA A 85 -14.95 -33.94 -18.20
N ARG A 86 -13.61 -34.04 -18.14
CA ARG A 86 -12.79 -34.64 -19.20
C ARG A 86 -12.92 -36.17 -19.25
N VAL A 87 -13.15 -36.84 -18.13
CA VAL A 87 -13.33 -38.30 -18.07
C VAL A 87 -14.71 -38.72 -18.57
N VAL A 88 -15.73 -37.87 -18.39
CA VAL A 88 -17.11 -38.14 -18.86
C VAL A 88 -17.28 -37.84 -20.36
N ALA A 89 -16.42 -37.01 -20.97
CA ALA A 89 -16.42 -36.81 -22.42
C ALA A 89 -15.85 -38.06 -23.14
N PRO A 90 -16.61 -38.70 -24.05
CA PRO A 90 -16.14 -39.89 -24.73
C PRO A 90 -14.95 -39.55 -25.65
N PRO A 91 -14.02 -40.50 -25.87
CA PRO A 91 -12.93 -40.29 -26.82
C PRO A 91 -13.55 -39.98 -28.19
N GLN A 92 -13.26 -38.78 -28.71
CA GLN A 92 -13.55 -38.43 -30.10
C GLN A 92 -12.64 -39.33 -30.95
N VAL A 93 -13.23 -40.39 -31.50
CA VAL A 93 -12.63 -41.33 -32.46
C VAL A 93 -12.26 -40.59 -33.73
#